data_AF-W2XN92-F1
#
_entry.id   AF-W2XN92-F1
#
_cell.length_a   1.000
_cell.length_b   1.000
_cell.length_c   1.000
_cell.angle_alpha   90.00
_cell.angle_beta   90.00
_cell.angle_gamma   90.00
#
_symmetry.space_group_name_H-M   'P 1'
#
loop_
_entity.id
_entity.type
_entity.pdbx_description
1 polymer ?
#
loop_
_entity_poly.entity_id
_entity_poly.type
_entity_poly.pdbx_seq_one_letter_code
_entity_poly.pdbx_strand_id
1 'polypeptide(L)'
;MFGGDAALPFSRHSDVLHGPVPTNPTELETLVAELKRRGNAAFQQKALEEAEVLYTRAIAVNESNPQQNQHIFYANRSAARCSMGKAAQALEDAEACIALDATYAKGFFRKAQALVKLNRFKEALVVLDVAKALESNNKSVTTLYTKVQELAKKEKEAPAAPAPKKVVTRVEVPQTSSASAPKPTAAASSTVVDEDAEIAGHVRGYKKLADGRVTTFFNNELTEEAKQLIGDIAPKKVEDPNKVQIKSVDGGSAWNQGNTFEEKDMTSWAKRKLEKVVSGVSAPLGSGEGVVTSLEVSDLEGDASIAVVRGAKRYIFDFTFTLACTLKQGDNSVAGELKFLDLSSDCGGDYDVEAVVPSRYQSESGKALHAALNSSSSAFRKALAAQLATFVQEYHTF
;
A
#
# COMPACT_ATOMS: atom_id res chain seq x y z
N MET A 1 10.92 11.52 41.50
CA MET A 1 11.01 10.06 41.38
C MET A 1 9.66 9.55 40.89
N PHE A 2 9.53 9.28 39.58
CA PHE A 2 8.46 8.43 39.06
C PHE A 2 9.14 7.16 38.60
N GLY A 3 9.07 6.13 39.44
CA GLY A 3 9.54 4.79 39.14
C GLY A 3 8.49 4.02 38.35
N GLY A 4 8.97 3.09 37.53
CA GLY A 4 8.13 2.16 36.79
C GLY A 4 8.68 1.95 35.39
N ASP A 5 9.69 1.10 35.29
CA ASP A 5 10.29 0.57 34.07
C ASP A 5 9.25 -0.27 33.31
N ALA A 6 8.29 0.39 32.67
CA ALA A 6 7.38 -0.21 31.72
C ALA A 6 8.15 -0.32 30.41
N ALA A 7 8.62 -1.53 30.09
CA ALA A 7 9.24 -1.85 28.81
C ALA A 7 8.44 -1.18 27.67
N LEU A 8 9.03 -0.15 27.08
CA LEU A 8 8.36 0.72 26.11
C LEU A 8 8.00 -0.12 24.88
N PRO A 9 6.80 0.08 24.28
CA PRO A 9 6.28 -0.78 23.22
C PRO A 9 7.11 -0.79 21.93
N PHE A 10 8.14 0.06 21.80
CA PHE A 10 8.90 0.30 20.57
C PHE A 10 10.42 0.21 20.76
N SER A 11 10.89 -0.80 21.49
CA SER A 11 12.31 -1.02 21.80
C SER A 11 13.25 -0.99 20.58
N ARG A 12 12.77 -1.32 19.38
CA ARG A 12 13.56 -1.37 18.13
C ARG A 12 13.89 0.02 17.56
N HIS A 13 13.30 1.08 18.10
CA HIS A 13 13.50 2.46 17.65
C HIS A 13 14.00 3.39 18.77
N SER A 14 14.43 2.84 19.89
CA SER A 14 14.87 3.60 21.07
C SER A 14 15.98 4.61 20.76
N ASP A 15 16.90 4.26 19.87
CA ASP A 15 18.02 5.10 19.43
C ASP A 15 17.55 6.42 18.80
N VAL A 16 16.56 6.37 17.90
CA VAL A 16 16.03 7.55 17.20
C VAL A 16 14.94 8.29 17.99
N LEU A 17 14.22 7.58 18.88
CA LEU A 17 13.14 8.14 19.69
C LEU A 17 13.65 8.86 20.94
N HIS A 18 14.68 8.32 21.59
CA HIS A 18 15.18 8.83 22.87
C HIS A 18 16.60 9.43 22.78
N GLY A 19 17.26 9.33 21.62
CA GLY A 19 18.56 9.97 21.40
C GLY A 19 18.50 11.49 21.52
N PRO A 20 19.61 12.15 21.92
CA PRO A 20 19.70 13.60 21.94
C PRO A 20 19.49 14.16 20.53
N VAL A 21 18.84 15.32 20.43
CA VAL A 21 18.68 16.00 19.14
C VAL A 21 20.03 16.60 18.75
N PRO A 22 20.64 16.19 17.63
CA PRO A 22 21.92 16.73 17.19
C PRO A 22 21.80 18.24 16.91
N THR A 23 22.80 19.01 17.31
CA THR A 23 22.88 20.45 17.00
C THR A 23 23.52 20.72 15.64
N ASN A 24 24.21 19.73 15.06
CA ASN A 24 24.83 19.84 13.75
C ASN A 24 23.77 19.66 12.64
N PRO A 25 23.64 20.61 11.68
CA PRO A 25 22.67 20.52 10.58
C PRO A 25 22.72 19.22 9.78
N THR A 26 23.91 18.66 9.52
CA THR A 26 24.09 17.43 8.72
C THR A 26 23.62 16.19 9.47
N GLU A 27 23.93 16.11 10.76
CA GLU A 27 23.49 15.00 11.61
C GLU A 27 21.99 15.07 11.87
N LEU A 28 21.45 16.29 11.98
CA LEU A 28 20.02 16.54 12.09
C LEU A 28 19.26 16.05 10.86
N GLU A 29 19.74 16.40 9.65
CA GLU A 29 19.17 15.90 8.40
C GLU A 29 19.23 14.37 8.32
N THR A 30 20.34 13.77 8.76
CA THR A 30 20.50 12.31 8.84
C THR A 30 19.48 11.67 9.79
N LEU A 31 19.26 12.26 10.97
CA LEU A 31 18.26 11.79 11.94
C LEU A 31 16.84 11.89 11.39
N VAL A 32 16.51 13.02 10.74
CA VAL A 32 15.19 13.25 10.13
C VAL A 32 14.96 12.27 8.96
N ALA A 33 15.97 12.02 8.14
CA ALA A 33 15.93 11.03 7.07
C ALA A 33 15.73 9.61 7.62
N GLU A 34 16.40 9.26 8.72
CA GLU A 34 16.27 7.94 9.35
C GLU A 34 14.89 7.76 10.01
N LEU A 35 14.37 8.78 10.69
CA LEU A 35 13.00 8.78 11.23
C LEU A 35 11.96 8.63 10.12
N LYS A 36 12.17 9.28 8.96
CA LYS A 36 11.33 9.12 7.77
C LYS A 36 11.37 7.69 7.25
N ARG A 37 12.58 7.13 7.08
CA ARG A 37 12.80 5.76 6.56
C ARG A 37 12.12 4.73 7.45
N ARG A 38 12.37 4.78 8.77
CA ARG A 38 11.77 3.87 9.74
C ARG A 38 10.26 4.05 9.85
N GLY A 39 9.77 5.29 9.85
CA GLY A 39 8.34 5.57 9.89
C GLY A 39 7.61 5.00 8.67
N ASN A 40 8.20 5.13 7.47
CA ASN A 40 7.66 4.55 6.25
C ASN A 40 7.67 3.02 6.27
N ALA A 41 8.75 2.41 6.76
CA ALA A 41 8.85 0.96 6.91
C ALA A 41 7.79 0.43 7.90
N ALA A 42 7.61 1.10 9.05
CA ALA A 42 6.57 0.75 10.02
C ALA A 42 5.16 0.89 9.43
N PHE A 43 4.91 1.95 8.66
CA PHE A 43 3.64 2.15 7.97
C PHE A 43 3.35 1.05 6.93
N GLN A 44 4.36 0.64 6.15
CA GLN A 44 4.26 -0.47 5.19
C GLN A 44 3.99 -1.81 5.89
N GLN A 45 4.62 -2.04 7.05
CA GLN A 45 4.40 -3.22 7.90
C GLN A 45 3.06 -3.20 8.64
N LYS A 46 2.23 -2.16 8.44
CA LYS A 46 0.95 -1.93 9.15
C LYS A 46 1.11 -1.74 10.66
N ALA A 47 2.33 -1.46 11.15
CA ALA A 47 2.59 -1.03 12.51
C ALA A 47 2.30 0.48 12.63
N LEU A 48 1.01 0.82 12.66
CA LEU A 48 0.55 2.21 12.51
C LEU A 48 0.88 3.08 13.72
N GLU A 49 0.84 2.50 14.92
CA GLU A 49 1.19 3.14 16.18
C GLU A 49 2.68 3.49 16.21
N GLU A 50 3.54 2.58 15.72
CA GLU A 50 4.99 2.81 15.58
C GLU A 50 5.28 3.96 14.62
N ALA A 51 4.62 3.93 13.45
CA ALA A 51 4.74 4.97 12.45
C ALA A 51 4.31 6.35 13.00
N GLU A 52 3.20 6.41 13.75
CA GLU A 52 2.73 7.65 14.38
C GLU A 52 3.77 8.24 15.34
N VAL A 53 4.40 7.41 16.17
CA VAL A 53 5.43 7.85 17.12
C VAL A 53 6.68 8.35 16.40
N LEU A 54 7.15 7.63 15.37
CA LEU A 54 8.31 8.01 14.57
C LEU A 54 8.09 9.34 13.82
N TYR A 55 6.93 9.52 13.18
CA TYR A 55 6.62 10.79 12.51
C TYR A 55 6.43 11.93 13.51
N THR A 56 5.88 11.66 14.70
CA THR A 56 5.76 12.68 15.76
C THR A 56 7.13 13.13 16.25
N ARG A 57 8.08 12.21 16.40
CA ARG A 57 9.47 12.55 16.71
C ARG A 57 10.10 13.40 15.61
N ALA A 58 9.89 13.05 14.34
CA ALA A 58 10.40 13.83 13.21
C ALA A 58 9.85 15.27 13.18
N ILE A 59 8.56 15.44 13.48
CA ILE A 59 7.92 16.76 13.57
C ILE A 59 8.54 17.59 14.70
N ALA A 60 8.71 17.01 15.90
CA ALA A 60 9.31 17.72 17.04
C ALA A 60 10.75 18.18 16.77
N VAL A 61 11.52 17.35 16.07
CA VAL A 61 12.89 17.67 15.64
C VAL A 61 12.88 18.84 14.63
N ASN A 62 11.94 18.84 13.68
CA ASN A 62 11.79 19.90 12.68
C ASN A 62 11.19 21.20 13.25
N GLU A 63 10.35 21.16 14.29
CA GLU A 63 9.83 22.37 14.94
C GLU A 63 10.95 23.18 15.61
N SER A 64 11.98 22.50 16.10
CA SER A 64 13.17 23.15 16.68
C SER A 64 14.09 23.75 15.62
N ASN A 65 14.02 23.28 14.37
CA ASN A 65 14.85 23.71 13.24
C ASN A 65 14.06 23.54 11.92
N PRO A 66 13.34 24.57 11.45
CA PRO A 66 12.42 24.44 10.31
C PRO A 66 13.13 24.01 9.03
N GLN A 67 12.98 22.73 8.67
CA GLN A 67 13.42 22.20 7.38
C GLN A 67 12.28 22.27 6.35
N GLN A 68 12.63 22.39 5.06
CA GLN A 68 11.69 22.52 3.95
C GLN A 68 10.69 21.34 3.80
N ASN A 69 10.96 20.19 4.43
CA ASN A 69 10.21 18.94 4.25
C ASN A 69 9.24 18.60 5.40
N GLN A 70 8.97 19.53 6.32
CA GLN A 70 8.12 19.27 7.49
C GLN A 70 6.68 18.87 7.11
N HIS A 71 6.12 19.44 6.03
CA HIS A 71 4.79 19.11 5.52
C HIS A 71 4.63 17.60 5.19
N ILE A 72 5.70 16.92 4.77
CA ILE A 72 5.69 15.49 4.45
C ILE A 72 5.39 14.64 5.69
N PHE A 73 5.96 14.99 6.85
CA PHE A 73 5.74 14.24 8.09
C PHE A 73 4.30 14.37 8.59
N TYR A 74 3.73 15.58 8.49
CA TYR A 74 2.32 15.80 8.77
C TYR A 74 1.41 14.98 7.85
N ALA A 75 1.70 14.94 6.54
CA ALA A 75 0.93 14.12 5.60
C ALA A 75 1.04 12.60 5.88
N ASN A 76 2.22 12.12 6.24
CA ASN A 76 2.42 10.70 6.55
C ASN A 76 1.79 10.30 7.89
N ARG A 77 1.90 11.15 8.93
CA ARG A 77 1.22 10.93 10.21
C ARG A 77 -0.30 10.98 10.06
N SER A 78 -0.83 11.90 9.25
CA SER A 78 -2.25 11.94 8.88
C SER A 78 -2.71 10.61 8.28
N ALA A 79 -1.92 10.02 7.37
CA ALA A 79 -2.22 8.73 6.77
C ALA A 79 -2.27 7.61 7.82
N ALA A 80 -1.28 7.54 8.71
CA ALA A 80 -1.24 6.56 9.81
C ALA A 80 -2.47 6.68 10.73
N ARG A 81 -2.79 7.90 11.17
CA ARG A 81 -3.95 8.19 12.02
C ARG A 81 -5.27 7.86 11.33
N CYS A 82 -5.40 8.16 10.05
CA CYS A 82 -6.59 7.82 9.26
C CYS A 82 -6.79 6.30 9.17
N SER A 83 -5.70 5.53 9.01
CA SER A 83 -5.72 4.07 9.02
C SER A 83 -6.07 3.47 10.39
N MET A 84 -5.68 4.13 11.49
CA MET A 84 -6.07 3.76 12.87
C MET A 84 -7.50 4.17 13.25
N GLY A 85 -8.23 4.87 12.38
CA GLY A 85 -9.56 5.40 12.68
C GLY A 85 -9.56 6.70 13.50
N LYS A 86 -8.39 7.28 13.80
CA LYS A 86 -8.21 8.58 14.47
C LYS A 86 -8.44 9.74 13.49
N ALA A 87 -9.62 9.79 12.89
CA ALA A 87 -9.90 10.67 11.74
C ALA A 87 -9.86 12.18 12.07
N ALA A 88 -10.23 12.59 13.28
CA ALA A 88 -10.14 13.99 13.71
C ALA A 88 -8.68 14.48 13.80
N GLN A 89 -7.80 13.69 14.41
CA GLN A 89 -6.37 14.01 14.50
C GLN A 89 -5.69 13.94 13.13
N ALA A 90 -6.15 13.04 12.25
CA ALA A 90 -5.68 12.99 10.87
C ALA A 90 -6.06 14.26 10.08
N LEU A 91 -7.22 14.86 10.37
CA LEU A 91 -7.66 16.10 9.75
C LEU A 91 -6.76 17.27 10.19
N GLU A 92 -6.50 17.40 11.49
CA GLU A 92 -5.59 18.42 12.04
C GLU A 92 -4.20 18.35 11.40
N ASP A 93 -3.64 17.14 11.27
CA ASP A 93 -2.35 16.93 10.61
C ASP A 93 -2.38 17.33 9.13
N ALA A 94 -3.45 17.00 8.41
CA ALA A 94 -3.57 17.37 7.00
C ALA A 94 -3.73 18.89 6.82
N GLU A 95 -4.38 19.58 7.76
CA GLU A 95 -4.49 21.03 7.76
C GLU A 95 -3.15 21.70 8.06
N ALA A 96 -2.40 21.19 9.04
CA ALA A 96 -1.03 21.64 9.32
C ALA A 96 -0.11 21.42 8.10
N CYS A 97 -0.25 20.29 7.40
CA CYS A 97 0.49 20.03 6.17
C CYS A 97 0.22 21.09 5.09
N ILE A 98 -1.05 21.45 4.86
CA ILE A 98 -1.44 22.44 3.85
C ILE A 98 -1.01 23.84 4.25
N ALA A 99 -1.04 24.16 5.55
CA ALA A 99 -0.55 25.44 6.07
C ALA A 99 0.96 25.62 5.86
N LEU A 100 1.72 24.52 5.91
CA LEU A 100 3.16 24.52 5.63
C LEU A 100 3.49 24.57 4.13
N ASP A 101 2.77 23.81 3.31
CA ASP A 101 2.93 23.82 1.85
C ASP A 101 1.58 23.67 1.13
N ALA A 102 1.08 24.81 0.62
CA ALA A 102 -0.17 24.87 -0.13
C ALA A 102 -0.08 24.32 -1.56
N THR A 103 1.12 24.00 -2.05
CA THR A 103 1.34 23.36 -3.36
C THR A 103 1.34 21.84 -3.28
N TYR A 104 1.42 21.28 -2.06
CA TYR A 104 1.50 19.85 -1.83
C TYR A 104 0.13 19.15 -1.99
N ALA A 105 -0.19 18.71 -3.20
CA ALA A 105 -1.46 18.05 -3.55
C ALA A 105 -1.81 16.84 -2.66
N LYS A 106 -0.79 16.09 -2.20
CA LYS A 106 -0.96 14.96 -1.27
C LYS A 106 -1.56 15.41 0.07
N GLY A 107 -1.26 16.62 0.55
CA GLY A 107 -1.85 17.18 1.77
C GLY A 107 -3.37 17.35 1.66
N PHE A 108 -3.85 17.92 0.54
CA PHE A 108 -5.27 18.01 0.24
C PHE A 108 -5.94 16.64 0.10
N PHE A 109 -5.26 15.69 -0.54
CA PHE A 109 -5.75 14.31 -0.60
C PHE A 109 -5.91 13.67 0.79
N ARG A 110 -4.93 13.84 1.69
CA ARG A 110 -5.04 13.36 3.08
C ARG A 110 -6.19 14.02 3.84
N LYS A 111 -6.35 15.33 3.68
CA LYS A 111 -7.48 16.09 4.27
C LYS A 111 -8.82 15.53 3.80
N ALA A 112 -8.97 15.26 2.51
CA ALA A 112 -10.17 14.64 1.96
C ALA A 112 -10.41 13.24 2.54
N GLN A 113 -9.39 12.40 2.65
CA GLN A 113 -9.52 11.06 3.27
C GLN A 113 -10.01 11.15 4.72
N ALA A 114 -9.46 12.08 5.51
CA ALA A 114 -9.89 12.29 6.89
C ALA A 114 -11.35 12.79 6.97
N LEU A 115 -11.74 13.76 6.13
CA LEU A 115 -13.12 14.26 6.06
C LEU A 115 -14.13 13.17 5.68
N VAL A 116 -13.76 12.27 4.76
CA VAL A 116 -14.58 11.12 4.39
C VAL A 116 -14.79 10.18 5.57
N LYS A 117 -13.75 9.90 6.37
CA LYS A 117 -13.87 9.10 7.59
C LYS A 117 -14.73 9.76 8.67
N LEU A 118 -14.83 11.09 8.65
CA LEU A 118 -15.71 11.89 9.51
C LEU A 118 -17.12 12.08 8.94
N ASN A 119 -17.46 11.44 7.80
CA ASN A 119 -18.72 11.63 7.08
C ASN A 119 -19.00 13.08 6.62
N ARG A 120 -17.97 13.92 6.50
CA ARG A 120 -18.07 15.31 6.03
C ARG A 120 -17.87 15.39 4.51
N PHE A 121 -18.77 14.75 3.76
CA PHE A 121 -18.57 14.52 2.31
C PHE A 121 -18.58 15.80 1.47
N LYS A 122 -19.43 16.78 1.80
CA LYS A 122 -19.51 18.05 1.06
C LYS A 122 -18.19 18.82 1.11
N GLU A 123 -17.57 18.87 2.28
CA GLU A 123 -16.28 19.53 2.48
C GLU A 123 -15.15 18.74 1.81
N ALA A 124 -15.22 17.40 1.84
CA ALA A 124 -14.26 16.55 1.14
C ALA A 124 -14.25 16.80 -0.37
N LEU A 125 -15.41 17.05 -1.01
CA LEU A 125 -15.47 17.36 -2.44
C LEU A 125 -14.76 18.67 -2.78
N VAL A 126 -14.99 19.74 -2.00
CA VAL A 126 -14.33 21.04 -2.19
C VAL A 126 -12.81 20.88 -2.11
N VAL A 127 -12.33 20.13 -1.12
CA VAL A 127 -10.88 19.88 -0.95
C VAL A 127 -10.33 19.05 -2.12
N LEU A 128 -11.09 18.08 -2.63
CA LEU A 128 -10.67 17.27 -3.77
C LEU A 128 -10.68 18.03 -5.10
N ASP A 129 -11.55 19.03 -5.27
CA ASP A 129 -11.52 19.93 -6.43
C ASP A 129 -10.19 20.71 -6.45
N VAL A 130 -9.73 21.20 -5.29
CA VAL A 130 -8.41 21.84 -5.16
C VAL A 130 -7.28 20.84 -5.46
N ALA A 131 -7.34 19.63 -4.89
CA ALA A 131 -6.34 18.59 -5.15
C ALA A 131 -6.25 18.22 -6.65
N LYS A 132 -7.40 18.18 -7.34
CA LYS A 132 -7.49 17.90 -8.78
C LYS A 132 -6.95 19.05 -9.62
N ALA A 133 -7.12 20.30 -9.19
CA ALA A 133 -6.53 21.45 -9.86
C ALA A 133 -5.00 21.46 -9.76
N LEU A 134 -4.44 20.99 -8.63
CA LEU A 134 -3.00 20.85 -8.44
C LEU A 134 -2.42 19.65 -9.21
N GLU A 135 -3.09 18.50 -9.21
CA GLU A 135 -2.65 17.27 -9.89
C GLU A 135 -3.76 16.64 -10.75
N SER A 136 -4.00 17.20 -11.94
CA SER A 136 -5.05 16.75 -12.86
C SER A 136 -4.96 15.30 -13.32
N ASN A 137 -3.75 14.70 -13.30
CA ASN A 137 -3.50 13.33 -13.78
C ASN A 137 -3.49 12.27 -12.65
N ASN A 138 -3.81 12.64 -11.40
CA ASN A 138 -3.75 11.71 -10.29
C ASN A 138 -5.01 10.81 -10.23
N LYS A 139 -4.88 9.56 -10.67
CA LYS A 139 -5.98 8.57 -10.65
C LYS A 139 -6.56 8.33 -9.26
N SER A 140 -5.76 8.45 -8.20
CA SER A 140 -6.20 8.25 -6.81
C SER A 140 -7.16 9.36 -6.36
N VAL A 141 -6.87 10.62 -6.73
CA VAL A 141 -7.73 11.77 -6.45
C VAL A 141 -9.06 11.61 -7.18
N THR A 142 -9.04 11.26 -8.47
CA THR A 142 -10.25 11.04 -9.26
C THR A 142 -11.11 9.89 -8.71
N THR A 143 -10.48 8.78 -8.31
CA THR A 143 -11.18 7.62 -7.72
C THR A 143 -11.80 7.96 -6.37
N LEU A 144 -11.10 8.73 -5.53
CA LEU A 144 -11.66 9.19 -4.27
C LEU A 144 -12.82 10.18 -4.52
N TYR A 145 -12.68 11.07 -5.50
CA TYR A 145 -13.72 12.03 -5.87
C TYR A 145 -15.03 11.36 -6.27
N THR A 146 -15.00 10.38 -7.18
CA THR A 146 -16.20 9.64 -7.59
C THR A 146 -16.83 8.89 -6.42
N LYS A 147 -16.01 8.25 -5.58
CA LYS A 147 -16.49 7.58 -4.36
C LYS A 147 -17.18 8.55 -3.40
N VAL A 148 -16.60 9.73 -3.17
CA VAL A 148 -17.20 10.73 -2.27
C VAL A 148 -18.48 11.30 -2.86
N GLN A 149 -18.56 11.49 -4.18
CA GLN A 149 -19.80 11.90 -4.84
C GLN A 149 -20.93 10.87 -4.66
N GLU A 150 -20.62 9.57 -4.81
CA GLU A 150 -21.59 8.50 -4.55
C GLU A 150 -22.04 8.46 -3.09
N LEU A 151 -21.11 8.59 -2.14
CA LEU A 151 -21.42 8.64 -0.71
C LEU A 151 -22.28 9.85 -0.36
N ALA A 152 -21.98 11.03 -0.92
CA ALA A 152 -22.77 12.24 -0.72
C ALA A 152 -24.17 12.16 -1.35
N LYS A 153 -24.35 11.43 -2.45
CA LYS A 153 -25.68 11.15 -3.04
C LYS A 153 -26.49 10.20 -2.15
N LYS A 154 -25.87 9.11 -1.70
CA LYS A 154 -26.50 8.15 -0.77
C LYS A 154 -26.92 8.81 0.55
N GLU A 155 -26.13 9.74 1.07
CA GLU A 155 -26.49 10.51 2.27
C GLU A 155 -27.74 11.39 2.05
N LYS A 156 -27.91 11.97 0.85
CA LYS A 156 -29.09 12.78 0.50
C LYS A 156 -30.34 11.94 0.25
N GLU A 157 -30.18 10.71 -0.23
CA GLU A 157 -31.27 9.78 -0.54
C GLU A 157 -31.73 8.97 0.68
N ALA A 158 -30.94 8.91 1.75
CA ALA A 158 -31.37 8.38 3.02
C ALA A 158 -32.51 9.26 3.59
N PRO A 159 -33.65 8.68 4.02
CA PRO A 159 -34.74 9.46 4.60
C PRO A 159 -34.22 10.23 5.80
N ALA A 160 -34.45 11.55 5.81
CA ALA A 160 -34.01 12.43 6.87
C ALA A 160 -34.52 11.93 8.23
N ALA A 161 -33.66 11.24 8.98
CA ALA A 161 -33.91 10.97 10.38
C ALA A 161 -34.09 12.33 11.08
N PRO A 162 -35.12 12.49 11.95
CA PRO A 162 -35.43 13.78 12.54
C PRO A 162 -34.22 14.28 13.33
N ALA A 163 -33.82 15.52 13.03
CA ALA A 163 -32.65 16.16 13.61
C ALA A 163 -32.69 16.09 15.15
N PRO A 164 -31.56 15.79 15.83
CA PRO A 164 -31.50 15.87 17.27
C PRO A 164 -31.74 17.33 17.68
N LYS A 165 -32.80 17.55 18.45
CA LYS A 165 -33.10 18.85 19.06
C LYS A 165 -31.89 19.28 19.89
N LYS A 166 -31.41 20.50 19.64
CA LYS A 166 -30.39 21.17 20.47
C LYS A 166 -30.82 21.11 21.94
N VAL A 167 -30.16 20.27 22.72
CA VAL A 167 -30.24 20.34 24.18
C VAL A 167 -29.43 21.57 24.58
N VAL A 168 -30.12 22.66 24.86
CA VAL A 168 -29.55 23.83 25.51
C VAL A 168 -29.27 23.42 26.95
N THR A 169 -28.00 23.19 27.27
CA THR A 169 -27.55 22.96 28.64
C THR A 169 -27.69 24.27 29.41
N ARG A 170 -28.83 24.45 30.09
CA ARG A 170 -28.95 25.46 31.16
C ARG A 170 -28.26 24.90 32.39
N VAL A 171 -27.18 25.56 32.78
CA VAL A 171 -26.49 25.34 34.05
C VAL A 171 -27.44 25.78 35.17
N GLU A 172 -27.78 24.88 36.09
CA GLU A 172 -28.45 25.24 37.35
C GLU A 172 -27.68 24.58 38.51
N VAL A 173 -27.30 25.44 39.46
CA VAL A 173 -26.43 25.19 40.62
C VAL A 173 -27.27 24.52 41.73
N PRO A 174 -26.70 23.62 42.56
CA PRO A 174 -27.49 22.71 43.38
C PRO A 174 -27.94 23.34 44.70
N GLN A 175 -29.18 23.07 45.11
CA GLN A 175 -29.59 23.17 46.51
C GLN A 175 -30.45 21.99 46.97
N THR A 176 -30.10 21.58 48.17
CA THR A 176 -30.56 20.50 49.04
C THR A 176 -32.05 20.50 49.39
N SER A 177 -32.68 19.33 49.51
CA SER A 177 -33.20 18.76 50.79
C SER A 177 -34.36 17.76 50.62
N SER A 178 -34.34 16.72 51.49
CA SER A 178 -35.43 15.83 51.96
C SER A 178 -36.25 15.03 50.92
N ALA A 179 -36.06 13.71 50.81
CA ALA A 179 -36.61 12.63 51.66
C ALA A 179 -38.09 12.30 51.39
N SER A 180 -38.35 11.15 50.74
CA SER A 180 -39.15 10.02 51.26
C SER A 180 -39.66 9.13 50.11
N ALA A 181 -39.43 7.83 50.21
CA ALA A 181 -40.15 6.78 49.47
C ALA A 181 -41.58 6.63 50.08
N PRO A 182 -42.59 6.01 49.40
CA PRO A 182 -42.56 4.58 49.02
C PRO A 182 -43.24 4.21 47.65
N LYS A 183 -42.92 3.01 47.15
CA LYS A 183 -43.73 2.16 46.22
C LYS A 183 -44.45 1.09 47.09
N PRO A 184 -45.40 0.22 46.64
CA PRO A 184 -45.84 -0.12 45.27
C PRO A 184 -47.36 -0.38 45.09
N THR A 185 -47.85 -0.67 43.87
CA THR A 185 -48.69 -1.86 43.51
C THR A 185 -49.24 -1.84 42.07
N ALA A 186 -49.22 -3.04 41.46
CA ALA A 186 -50.16 -3.67 40.50
C ALA A 186 -50.57 -2.91 39.21
N ALA A 187 -50.14 -3.36 38.02
CA ALA A 187 -50.71 -4.44 37.20
C ALA A 187 -51.99 -4.05 36.43
N ALA A 188 -51.89 -4.01 35.09
CA ALA A 188 -52.98 -4.35 34.18
C ALA A 188 -52.36 -4.79 32.84
N SER A 189 -52.57 -6.07 32.55
CA SER A 189 -52.21 -6.81 31.35
C SER A 189 -53.08 -6.39 30.14
N SER A 190 -52.45 -6.28 28.97
CA SER A 190 -53.17 -6.28 27.68
C SER A 190 -53.58 -7.71 27.34
N THR A 191 -54.85 -7.84 27.00
CA THR A 191 -55.60 -9.05 26.62
C THR A 191 -54.96 -9.84 25.48
N VAL A 192 -54.83 -11.14 25.73
CA VAL A 192 -54.64 -12.22 24.77
C VAL A 192 -56.00 -12.54 24.15
N VAL A 193 -56.05 -12.67 22.83
CA VAL A 193 -57.14 -13.36 22.12
C VAL A 193 -56.49 -14.52 21.40
N ASP A 194 -56.67 -15.71 21.97
CA ASP A 194 -56.45 -17.00 21.33
C ASP A 194 -57.68 -17.32 20.47
N GLU A 195 -57.46 -17.55 19.18
CA GLU A 195 -58.33 -18.37 18.34
C GLU A 195 -57.49 -19.55 17.82
N ASP A 196 -57.53 -20.64 18.59
CA ASP A 196 -56.93 -21.92 18.28
C ASP A 196 -57.92 -22.77 17.45
N ALA A 197 -57.60 -22.97 16.17
CA ALA A 197 -57.99 -24.18 15.45
C ALA A 197 -56.94 -24.49 14.37
N GLU A 198 -56.27 -25.64 14.55
CA GLU A 198 -55.40 -26.33 13.57
C GLU A 198 -53.94 -25.86 13.39
N ILE A 199 -53.09 -25.98 14.41
CA ILE A 199 -51.64 -26.14 14.17
C ILE A 199 -51.04 -27.22 15.07
N ALA A 200 -51.32 -28.48 14.76
CA ALA A 200 -50.48 -29.59 15.20
C ALA A 200 -49.48 -29.94 14.09
N GLY A 201 -48.21 -29.54 14.22
CA GLY A 201 -47.11 -30.28 13.59
C GLY A 201 -45.96 -29.57 12.88
N HIS A 202 -45.72 -28.26 13.04
CA HIS A 202 -44.55 -27.61 12.43
C HIS A 202 -43.56 -27.08 13.47
N VAL A 203 -42.63 -27.94 13.88
CA VAL A 203 -41.41 -27.52 14.59
C VAL A 203 -40.55 -26.73 13.60
N ARG A 204 -40.29 -25.47 13.93
CA ARG A 204 -39.60 -24.49 13.08
C ARG A 204 -38.20 -24.97 12.69
N GLY A 205 -37.95 -25.18 11.39
CA GLY A 205 -36.60 -25.39 10.83
C GLY A 205 -36.37 -26.67 10.02
N TYR A 206 -37.31 -27.60 9.99
CA TYR A 206 -37.16 -28.86 9.24
C TYR A 206 -38.36 -29.15 8.34
N LYS A 207 -38.10 -29.69 7.14
CA LYS A 207 -39.10 -30.14 6.17
C LYS A 207 -39.05 -31.66 6.07
N LYS A 208 -40.23 -32.30 6.05
CA LYS A 208 -40.38 -33.72 5.73
C LYS A 208 -40.45 -33.90 4.22
N LEU A 209 -39.64 -34.81 3.69
CA LEU A 209 -39.66 -35.23 2.30
C LEU A 209 -40.75 -36.28 2.09
N ALA A 210 -41.10 -36.53 0.82
CA ALA A 210 -42.12 -37.51 0.44
C ALA A 210 -41.74 -38.96 0.84
N ASP A 211 -40.46 -39.23 1.09
CA ASP A 211 -39.92 -40.51 1.57
C ASP A 211 -39.96 -40.65 3.11
N GLY A 212 -40.48 -39.64 3.82
CA GLY A 212 -40.59 -39.60 5.28
C GLY A 212 -39.33 -39.11 6.00
N ARG A 213 -38.24 -38.79 5.29
CA ARG A 213 -37.01 -38.23 5.90
C ARG A 213 -37.19 -36.76 6.25
N VAL A 214 -36.53 -36.32 7.31
CA VAL A 214 -36.56 -34.93 7.81
C VAL A 214 -35.25 -34.25 7.42
N THR A 215 -35.31 -33.16 6.64
CA THR A 215 -34.13 -32.38 6.24
C THR A 215 -34.30 -30.90 6.59
N THR A 216 -33.19 -30.17 6.64
CA THR A 216 -33.20 -28.70 6.79
C THR A 216 -33.64 -28.02 5.50
N PHE A 217 -34.27 -26.84 5.59
CA PHE A 217 -34.75 -26.06 4.43
C PHE A 217 -33.67 -25.66 3.39
N PHE A 218 -32.38 -25.87 3.68
CA PHE A 218 -31.27 -25.59 2.78
C PHE A 218 -30.82 -26.79 1.92
N ASN A 219 -31.47 -27.95 2.05
CA ASN A 219 -31.22 -29.08 1.15
C ASN A 219 -32.09 -28.98 -0.10
N ASN A 220 -31.46 -28.78 -1.26
CA ASN A 220 -32.12 -28.90 -2.56
C ASN A 220 -31.84 -30.31 -3.10
N GLU A 221 -32.87 -31.13 -3.24
CA GLU A 221 -32.73 -32.43 -3.88
C GLU A 221 -32.63 -32.23 -5.39
N LEU A 222 -31.58 -32.77 -6.01
CA LEU A 222 -31.46 -32.73 -7.46
C LEU A 222 -32.63 -33.49 -8.08
N THR A 223 -33.29 -32.85 -9.04
CA THR A 223 -34.34 -33.49 -9.84
C THR A 223 -33.76 -34.67 -10.62
N GLU A 224 -34.59 -35.67 -10.94
CA GLU A 224 -34.16 -36.83 -11.72
C GLU A 224 -33.58 -36.41 -13.09
N GLU A 225 -34.11 -35.34 -13.68
CA GLU A 225 -33.55 -34.70 -14.88
C GLU A 225 -32.13 -34.13 -14.63
N ALA A 226 -31.91 -33.46 -13.50
CA ALA A 226 -30.59 -32.93 -13.14
C ALA A 226 -29.58 -34.07 -12.85
N LYS A 227 -30.04 -35.16 -12.23
CA LYS A 227 -29.22 -36.37 -12.04
C LYS A 227 -28.84 -37.01 -13.37
N GLN A 228 -29.76 -37.06 -14.33
CA GLN A 228 -29.50 -37.55 -15.68
C GLN A 228 -28.53 -36.65 -16.46
N LEU A 229 -28.60 -35.33 -16.29
CA LEU A 229 -27.66 -34.37 -16.92
C LEU A 229 -26.23 -34.47 -16.37
N ILE A 230 -26.07 -34.78 -15.08
CA ILE A 230 -24.74 -34.92 -14.46
C ILE A 230 -24.04 -36.21 -14.91
N GLY A 231 -24.81 -37.27 -15.18
CA GLY A 231 -24.26 -38.56 -15.63
C GLY A 231 -23.37 -39.25 -14.59
N ASP A 232 -22.55 -40.21 -15.05
CA ASP A 232 -21.58 -40.91 -14.19
C ASP A 232 -20.26 -40.14 -14.14
N ILE A 233 -20.09 -39.37 -13.07
CA ILE A 233 -18.89 -38.58 -12.76
C ILE A 233 -17.80 -39.40 -12.05
N ALA A 234 -18.00 -40.72 -11.89
CA ALA A 234 -16.99 -41.56 -11.28
C ALA A 234 -15.69 -41.52 -12.12
N PRO A 235 -14.52 -41.28 -11.49
CA PRO A 235 -13.25 -41.24 -12.21
C PRO A 235 -12.99 -42.59 -12.89
N LYS A 236 -12.90 -42.57 -14.22
CA LYS A 236 -12.61 -43.76 -15.01
C LYS A 236 -11.11 -44.03 -15.00
N LYS A 237 -10.72 -45.28 -14.78
CA LYS A 237 -9.33 -45.71 -14.84
C LYS A 237 -8.80 -45.53 -16.27
N VAL A 238 -7.69 -44.79 -16.42
CA VAL A 238 -7.03 -44.60 -17.72
C VAL A 238 -6.29 -45.89 -18.07
N GLU A 239 -6.60 -46.48 -19.23
CA GLU A 239 -5.99 -47.76 -19.63
C GLU A 239 -4.59 -47.61 -20.25
N ASP A 240 -4.26 -46.43 -20.79
CA ASP A 240 -2.95 -46.14 -21.37
C ASP A 240 -2.39 -44.80 -20.84
N PRO A 241 -1.43 -44.81 -19.91
CA PRO A 241 -0.84 -43.58 -19.36
C PRO A 241 -0.02 -42.78 -20.40
N ASN A 242 0.35 -43.37 -21.54
CA ASN A 242 1.20 -42.73 -22.56
C ASN A 242 0.44 -42.22 -23.80
N LYS A 243 -0.88 -42.40 -23.89
CA LYS A 243 -1.65 -42.01 -25.09
C LYS A 243 -1.90 -40.50 -25.19
N VAL A 244 -1.77 -39.77 -24.08
CA VAL A 244 -1.91 -38.31 -24.04
C VAL A 244 -0.54 -37.68 -23.87
N GLN A 245 0.21 -37.55 -24.97
CA GLN A 245 1.39 -36.69 -24.97
C GLN A 245 0.93 -35.22 -25.01
N ILE A 246 0.81 -34.63 -23.83
CA ILE A 246 0.69 -33.18 -23.69
C ILE A 246 2.05 -32.60 -24.08
N LYS A 247 2.08 -31.74 -25.11
CA LYS A 247 3.28 -30.96 -25.42
C LYS A 247 3.58 -30.07 -24.22
N SER A 248 4.52 -30.50 -23.39
CA SER A 248 5.14 -29.72 -22.34
C SER A 248 5.78 -28.50 -22.99
N VAL A 249 5.22 -27.31 -22.74
CA VAL A 249 5.92 -26.05 -22.98
C VAL A 249 6.74 -25.83 -21.72
N ASP A 250 8.07 -25.79 -21.85
CA ASP A 250 8.97 -25.52 -20.72
C ASP A 250 8.48 -24.27 -19.96
N GLY A 251 8.21 -24.44 -18.66
CA GLY A 251 7.77 -23.36 -17.75
C GLY A 251 6.27 -23.25 -17.48
N GLY A 252 5.40 -24.01 -18.14
CA GLY A 252 3.94 -23.96 -17.90
C GLY A 252 3.42 -25.08 -16.98
N SER A 253 2.72 -24.73 -15.90
CA SER A 253 1.99 -25.70 -15.08
C SER A 253 0.83 -26.35 -15.87
N ALA A 254 0.62 -27.65 -15.66
CA ALA A 254 -0.37 -28.49 -16.37
C ALA A 254 -1.84 -28.02 -16.27
N TRP A 255 -2.13 -27.03 -15.42
CA TRP A 255 -3.45 -26.40 -15.27
C TRP A 255 -3.81 -25.41 -16.38
N ASN A 256 -2.85 -25.00 -17.24
CA ASN A 256 -3.05 -23.97 -18.26
C ASN A 256 -3.61 -24.50 -19.61
N GLN A 257 -4.23 -25.69 -19.62
CA GLN A 257 -4.83 -26.25 -20.84
C GLN A 257 -6.23 -25.70 -21.18
N GLY A 258 -6.87 -25.01 -20.24
CA GLY A 258 -8.06 -24.21 -20.51
C GLY A 258 -7.64 -22.85 -21.06
N ASN A 259 -8.24 -22.43 -22.17
CA ASN A 259 -7.96 -21.18 -22.87
C ASN A 259 -8.40 -19.92 -22.09
N THR A 260 -7.88 -19.72 -20.88
CA THR A 260 -8.00 -18.51 -20.05
C THR A 260 -6.66 -17.79 -20.12
N PHE A 261 -6.47 -17.01 -21.19
CA PHE A 261 -5.24 -16.26 -21.47
C PHE A 261 -5.15 -15.04 -20.53
N GLU A 262 -5.02 -15.27 -19.22
CA GLU A 262 -4.90 -14.19 -18.24
C GLU A 262 -3.46 -13.71 -18.06
N GLU A 263 -2.45 -14.52 -18.38
CA GLU A 263 -1.04 -14.17 -18.17
C GLU A 263 -0.16 -14.58 -19.36
N LYS A 264 0.67 -13.65 -19.82
CA LYS A 264 1.66 -13.86 -20.90
C LYS A 264 3.06 -13.73 -20.34
N ASP A 265 3.82 -14.82 -20.35
CA ASP A 265 5.24 -14.80 -20.02
C ASP A 265 6.03 -13.97 -21.05
N MET A 266 6.87 -13.08 -20.53
CA MET A 266 7.73 -12.16 -21.26
C MET A 266 9.19 -12.21 -20.76
N THR A 267 9.53 -13.16 -19.88
CA THR A 267 10.84 -13.27 -19.21
C THR A 267 11.98 -13.29 -20.22
N SER A 268 11.87 -14.11 -21.26
CA SER A 268 12.90 -14.22 -22.31
C SER A 268 13.13 -12.91 -23.07
N TRP A 269 12.06 -12.16 -23.36
CA TRP A 269 12.17 -10.85 -24.02
C TRP A 269 12.78 -9.83 -23.07
N ALA A 270 12.32 -9.82 -21.81
CA ALA A 270 12.72 -8.86 -20.81
C ALA A 270 14.22 -8.98 -20.49
N LYS A 271 14.73 -10.20 -20.27
CA LYS A 271 16.15 -10.44 -20.01
C LYS A 271 17.04 -9.93 -21.16
N ARG A 272 16.73 -10.33 -22.40
CA ARG A 272 17.49 -9.90 -23.59
C ARG A 272 17.46 -8.39 -23.79
N LYS A 273 16.32 -7.75 -23.52
CA LYS A 273 16.17 -6.31 -23.65
C LYS A 273 16.95 -5.58 -22.56
N LEU A 274 16.86 -6.06 -21.32
CA LEU A 274 17.54 -5.48 -20.17
C LEU A 274 19.05 -5.48 -20.39
N GLU A 275 19.64 -6.62 -20.74
CA GLU A 275 21.07 -6.75 -21.09
C GLU A 275 21.50 -5.68 -22.10
N LYS A 276 20.75 -5.57 -23.21
CA LYS A 276 21.05 -4.60 -24.28
C LYS A 276 20.94 -3.14 -23.83
N VAL A 277 19.98 -2.82 -22.97
CA VAL A 277 19.68 -1.46 -22.52
C VAL A 277 20.70 -0.97 -21.49
N VAL A 278 21.16 -1.86 -20.60
CA VAL A 278 22.08 -1.51 -19.52
C VAL A 278 23.55 -1.67 -19.91
N SER A 279 23.87 -2.44 -20.95
CA SER A 279 25.22 -2.56 -21.50
C SER A 279 25.62 -1.32 -22.31
N GLY A 280 26.87 -0.84 -22.15
CA GLY A 280 27.42 0.25 -22.99
C GLY A 280 26.93 1.66 -22.62
N VAL A 281 26.26 1.83 -21.49
CA VAL A 281 25.88 3.15 -20.98
C VAL A 281 27.12 3.86 -20.48
N SER A 282 27.38 5.06 -20.99
CA SER A 282 28.53 5.87 -20.57
C SER A 282 28.10 7.26 -20.13
N ALA A 283 28.77 7.78 -19.10
CA ALA A 283 28.51 9.12 -18.59
C ALA A 283 29.78 9.74 -17.98
N PRO A 284 29.94 11.07 -18.03
CA PRO A 284 31.06 11.75 -17.42
C PRO A 284 30.99 11.67 -15.89
N LEU A 285 32.16 11.58 -15.26
CA LEU A 285 32.34 11.66 -13.82
C LEU A 285 32.16 13.11 -13.39
N GLY A 286 30.94 13.52 -13.01
CA GLY A 286 30.57 14.94 -12.85
C GLY A 286 31.45 15.84 -11.94
N SER A 287 32.38 15.26 -11.15
CA SER A 287 33.34 15.99 -10.31
C SER A 287 34.81 15.86 -10.75
N GLY A 288 35.11 15.46 -11.99
CA GLY A 288 36.48 15.39 -12.51
C GLY A 288 36.59 14.94 -13.98
N GLU A 289 37.82 14.77 -14.48
CA GLU A 289 38.06 14.15 -15.80
C GLU A 289 37.92 12.64 -15.69
N GLY A 290 36.90 12.07 -16.33
CA GLY A 290 36.68 10.63 -16.34
C GLY A 290 35.34 10.22 -16.95
N VAL A 291 35.27 9.01 -17.51
CA VAL A 291 34.03 8.45 -18.04
C VAL A 291 33.75 7.11 -17.37
N VAL A 292 32.56 6.99 -16.79
CA VAL A 292 32.05 5.72 -16.25
C VAL A 292 31.27 5.02 -17.35
N THR A 293 31.58 3.76 -17.60
CA THR A 293 30.95 2.94 -18.64
C THR A 293 30.50 1.60 -18.08
N SER A 294 29.27 1.20 -18.36
CA SER A 294 28.79 -0.16 -18.09
C SER A 294 29.20 -1.11 -19.22
N LEU A 295 29.53 -2.35 -18.86
CA LEU A 295 30.08 -3.36 -19.76
C LEU A 295 29.07 -4.50 -19.98
N GLU A 296 29.07 -5.46 -19.06
CA GLU A 296 28.31 -6.70 -19.16
C GLU A 296 27.44 -6.91 -17.92
N VAL A 297 26.39 -7.70 -18.12
CA VAL A 297 25.47 -8.14 -17.07
C VAL A 297 25.81 -9.58 -16.71
N SER A 298 25.96 -9.86 -15.42
CA SER A 298 26.06 -11.22 -14.89
C SER A 298 24.92 -11.51 -13.93
N ASP A 299 24.68 -12.80 -13.66
CA ASP A 299 23.74 -13.27 -12.63
C ASP A 299 22.30 -12.75 -12.81
N LEU A 300 21.82 -12.67 -14.07
CA LEU A 300 20.49 -12.17 -14.39
C LEU A 300 19.39 -13.19 -14.08
N GLU A 301 18.82 -13.05 -12.89
CA GLU A 301 17.73 -13.85 -12.35
C GLU A 301 16.43 -13.05 -12.28
N GLY A 302 15.31 -13.76 -12.21
CA GLY A 302 13.97 -13.15 -12.18
C GLY A 302 13.10 -13.45 -13.40
N ASP A 303 11.89 -12.91 -13.37
CA ASP A 303 10.80 -13.18 -14.29
C ASP A 303 10.04 -11.91 -14.69
N ALA A 304 9.32 -12.01 -15.81
CA ALA A 304 8.44 -10.94 -16.28
C ALA A 304 7.21 -11.51 -16.96
N SER A 305 6.03 -11.03 -16.59
CA SER A 305 4.76 -11.44 -17.16
C SER A 305 3.77 -10.28 -17.30
N ILE A 306 2.88 -10.41 -18.29
CA ILE A 306 1.80 -9.46 -18.53
C ILE A 306 0.49 -10.14 -18.20
N ALA A 307 -0.16 -9.70 -17.14
CA ALA A 307 -1.43 -10.25 -16.67
C ALA A 307 -2.62 -9.32 -17.01
N VAL A 308 -3.73 -9.86 -17.52
CA VAL A 308 -4.96 -9.11 -17.78
C VAL A 308 -5.96 -9.39 -16.65
N VAL A 309 -6.02 -8.47 -15.69
CA VAL A 309 -6.91 -8.61 -14.53
C VAL A 309 -8.09 -7.67 -14.69
N ARG A 310 -9.31 -8.24 -14.79
CA ARG A 310 -10.57 -7.47 -14.95
C ARG A 310 -10.55 -6.50 -16.14
N GLY A 311 -9.95 -6.93 -17.26
CA GLY A 311 -9.83 -6.13 -18.48
C GLY A 311 -8.72 -5.07 -18.47
N ALA A 312 -7.90 -4.99 -17.42
CA ALA A 312 -6.74 -4.11 -17.35
C ALA A 312 -5.43 -4.92 -17.37
N LYS A 313 -4.48 -4.52 -18.22
CA LYS A 313 -3.14 -5.10 -18.26
C LYS A 313 -2.33 -4.68 -17.02
N ARG A 314 -1.58 -5.63 -16.46
CA ARG A 314 -0.63 -5.49 -15.37
C ARG A 314 0.71 -5.99 -15.91
N TYR A 315 1.71 -5.12 -15.83
CA TYR A 315 3.07 -5.40 -16.30
C TYR A 315 3.89 -5.73 -15.07
N ILE A 316 4.17 -7.01 -14.86
CA ILE A 316 4.83 -7.51 -13.67
C ILE A 316 6.22 -7.95 -14.11
N PHE A 317 7.23 -7.45 -13.42
CA PHE A 317 8.58 -7.95 -13.55
C PHE A 317 9.30 -7.78 -12.22
N ASP A 318 10.25 -8.67 -11.99
CA ASP A 318 11.16 -8.68 -10.85
C ASP A 318 12.47 -9.30 -11.35
N PHE A 319 13.55 -8.52 -11.29
CA PHE A 319 14.87 -8.94 -11.73
C PHE A 319 15.96 -8.56 -10.74
N THR A 320 16.93 -9.45 -10.61
CA THR A 320 18.19 -9.21 -9.90
C THR A 320 19.35 -9.51 -10.82
N PHE A 321 20.37 -8.66 -10.83
CA PHE A 321 21.56 -8.87 -11.66
C PHE A 321 22.74 -8.02 -11.20
N THR A 322 23.94 -8.38 -11.63
CA THR A 322 25.15 -7.59 -11.40
C THR A 322 25.59 -6.93 -12.70
N LEU A 323 25.87 -5.63 -12.67
CA LEU A 323 26.34 -4.84 -13.80
C LEU A 323 27.82 -4.47 -13.61
N ALA A 324 28.69 -5.01 -14.46
CA ALA A 324 30.10 -4.62 -14.48
C ALA A 324 30.26 -3.18 -15.00
N CYS A 325 31.01 -2.36 -14.28
CA CYS A 325 31.24 -0.95 -14.58
C CYS A 325 32.73 -0.62 -14.53
N THR A 326 33.18 0.28 -15.39
CA THR A 326 34.56 0.77 -15.38
C THR A 326 34.60 2.29 -15.40
N LEU A 327 35.55 2.88 -14.68
CA LEU A 327 35.89 4.29 -14.76
C LEU A 327 37.23 4.42 -15.47
N LYS A 328 37.24 5.15 -16.59
CA LYS A 328 38.48 5.51 -17.29
C LYS A 328 38.81 6.99 -17.02
N GLN A 329 39.98 7.26 -16.47
CA GLN A 329 40.55 8.60 -16.26
C GLN A 329 41.95 8.66 -16.89
N GLY A 330 42.05 9.23 -18.08
CA GLY A 330 43.28 9.18 -18.87
C GLY A 330 43.69 7.74 -19.21
N ASP A 331 44.88 7.34 -18.77
CA ASP A 331 45.43 5.99 -18.96
C ASP A 331 45.02 4.99 -17.84
N ASN A 332 44.46 5.50 -16.74
CA ASN A 332 44.04 4.66 -15.62
C ASN A 332 42.60 4.15 -15.82
N SER A 333 42.40 2.86 -15.59
CA SER A 333 41.09 2.21 -15.61
C SER A 333 40.83 1.52 -14.28
N VAL A 334 39.65 1.75 -13.71
CA VAL A 334 39.22 1.12 -12.45
C VAL A 334 37.93 0.38 -12.68
N ALA A 335 37.87 -0.88 -12.25
CA ALA A 335 36.68 -1.72 -12.31
C ALA A 335 35.85 -1.65 -11.02
N GLY A 336 34.55 -1.81 -11.17
CA GLY A 336 33.57 -1.95 -10.10
C GLY A 336 32.32 -2.65 -10.60
N GLU A 337 31.44 -2.98 -9.67
CA GLU A 337 30.18 -3.68 -9.93
C GLU A 337 29.03 -2.89 -9.32
N LEU A 338 27.89 -2.94 -9.98
CA LEU A 338 26.64 -2.39 -9.48
C LEU A 338 25.61 -3.50 -9.45
N LYS A 339 25.26 -3.96 -8.25
CA LYS A 339 24.29 -5.04 -8.03
C LYS A 339 22.90 -4.44 -7.93
N PHE A 340 21.98 -4.90 -8.76
CA PHE A 340 20.56 -4.62 -8.66
C PHE A 340 19.94 -5.70 -7.78
N LEU A 341 19.59 -5.30 -6.55
CA LEU A 341 18.99 -6.19 -5.55
C LEU A 341 17.49 -6.32 -5.76
N ASP A 342 16.86 -5.28 -6.30
CA ASP A 342 15.43 -5.23 -6.62
C ASP A 342 15.19 -4.30 -7.81
N LEU A 343 14.99 -4.91 -8.99
CA LEU A 343 14.48 -4.24 -10.18
C LEU A 343 13.07 -4.76 -10.48
N SER A 344 12.07 -4.14 -9.86
CA SER A 344 10.69 -4.55 -10.00
C SER A 344 9.77 -3.48 -10.59
N SER A 345 8.59 -3.92 -11.01
CA SER A 345 7.51 -3.04 -11.47
C SER A 345 6.90 -2.14 -10.38
N ASP A 346 7.09 -2.44 -9.09
CA ASP A 346 6.53 -1.68 -7.97
C ASP A 346 7.49 -0.66 -7.34
N CYS A 347 8.80 -0.74 -7.61
CA CYS A 347 9.78 0.27 -7.16
C CYS A 347 9.56 1.67 -7.77
N GLY A 348 8.79 1.80 -8.86
CA GLY A 348 8.51 3.09 -9.48
C GLY A 348 9.75 3.83 -10.00
N GLY A 349 10.83 3.10 -10.29
CA GLY A 349 12.11 3.63 -10.77
C GLY A 349 13.16 3.89 -9.69
N ASP A 350 12.84 3.71 -8.41
CA ASP A 350 13.80 3.79 -7.30
C ASP A 350 14.31 2.37 -6.96
N TYR A 351 15.13 1.83 -7.86
CA TYR A 351 15.65 0.46 -7.76
C TYR A 351 16.73 0.36 -6.68
N ASP A 352 16.64 -0.68 -5.85
CA ASP A 352 17.64 -0.94 -4.81
C ASP A 352 18.93 -1.46 -5.45
N VAL A 353 20.03 -0.77 -5.18
CA VAL A 353 21.33 -1.11 -5.74
C VAL A 353 22.46 -1.02 -4.72
N GLU A 354 23.44 -1.89 -4.90
CA GLU A 354 24.67 -1.91 -4.12
C GLU A 354 25.87 -1.70 -5.05
N ALA A 355 26.66 -0.67 -4.78
CA ALA A 355 27.90 -0.39 -5.51
C ALA A 355 29.09 -1.09 -4.82
N VAL A 356 29.75 -2.00 -5.53
CA VAL A 356 30.92 -2.73 -5.04
C VAL A 356 32.14 -2.32 -5.86
N VAL A 357 33.09 -1.63 -5.23
CA VAL A 357 34.34 -1.21 -5.87
C VAL A 357 35.52 -1.70 -5.04
N PRO A 358 36.24 -2.76 -5.47
CA PRO A 358 37.34 -3.35 -4.68
C PRO A 358 38.44 -2.35 -4.33
N SER A 359 38.74 -1.42 -5.24
CA SER A 359 39.76 -0.39 -5.08
C SER A 359 39.27 0.88 -4.36
N ARG A 360 38.05 0.88 -3.78
CA ARG A 360 37.42 2.06 -3.14
C ARG A 360 38.33 2.77 -2.12
N TYR A 361 39.07 1.99 -1.33
CA TYR A 361 39.96 2.50 -0.28
C TYR A 361 41.43 2.55 -0.72
N GLN A 362 41.73 2.10 -1.94
CA GLN A 362 43.10 1.96 -2.46
C GLN A 362 43.49 3.11 -3.42
N SER A 363 42.52 3.69 -4.14
CA SER A 363 42.77 4.78 -5.09
C SER A 363 41.68 5.85 -5.06
N GLU A 364 42.06 7.10 -5.34
CA GLU A 364 41.11 8.21 -5.48
C GLU A 364 40.12 7.95 -6.64
N SER A 365 40.58 7.33 -7.73
CA SER A 365 39.72 6.87 -8.82
C SER A 365 38.70 5.82 -8.37
N GLY A 366 39.08 4.88 -7.49
CA GLY A 366 38.15 3.91 -6.91
C GLY A 366 37.10 4.56 -6.02
N LYS A 367 37.50 5.54 -5.20
CA LYS A 367 36.57 6.34 -4.39
C LYS A 367 35.60 7.15 -5.26
N ALA A 368 36.08 7.73 -6.36
CA ALA A 368 35.27 8.47 -7.30
C ALA A 368 34.28 7.58 -8.07
N LEU A 369 34.72 6.39 -8.51
CA LEU A 369 33.84 5.40 -9.13
C LEU A 369 32.75 4.96 -8.16
N HIS A 370 33.10 4.63 -6.92
CA HIS A 370 32.12 4.26 -5.90
C HIS A 370 31.10 5.39 -5.66
N ALA A 371 31.54 6.64 -5.56
CA ALA A 371 30.63 7.78 -5.40
C ALA A 371 29.68 7.94 -6.61
N ALA A 372 30.20 7.72 -7.84
CA ALA A 372 29.39 7.77 -9.06
C ALA A 372 28.36 6.63 -9.14
N LEU A 373 28.70 5.43 -8.70
CA LEU A 373 27.79 4.27 -8.70
C LEU A 373 26.76 4.36 -7.57
N ASN A 374 27.16 4.79 -6.37
CA ASN A 374 26.31 4.82 -5.19
C ASN A 374 25.36 6.02 -5.13
N SER A 375 25.71 7.15 -5.76
CA SER A 375 24.87 8.34 -5.74
C SER A 375 23.82 8.30 -6.86
N SER A 376 22.54 8.22 -6.50
CA SER A 376 21.42 8.26 -7.46
C SER A 376 21.37 9.55 -8.30
N SER A 377 21.96 10.65 -7.80
CA SER A 377 22.03 11.93 -8.50
C SER A 377 23.20 12.05 -9.47
N SER A 378 24.10 11.06 -9.51
CA SER A 378 25.25 11.05 -10.42
C SER A 378 24.82 11.02 -11.89
N ALA A 379 25.67 11.56 -12.77
CA ALA A 379 25.38 11.55 -14.21
C ALA A 379 25.22 10.13 -14.75
N PHE A 380 26.03 9.19 -14.27
CA PHE A 380 25.95 7.77 -14.66
C PHE A 380 24.64 7.12 -14.19
N ARG A 381 24.26 7.28 -12.92
CA ARG A 381 22.99 6.71 -12.40
C ARG A 381 21.78 7.32 -13.09
N LYS A 382 21.80 8.62 -13.41
CA LYS A 382 20.77 9.27 -14.23
C LYS A 382 20.68 8.71 -15.64
N ALA A 383 21.83 8.51 -16.31
CA ALA A 383 21.88 7.92 -17.65
C ALA A 383 21.33 6.48 -17.63
N LEU A 384 21.73 5.68 -16.65
CA LEU A 384 21.26 4.31 -16.48
C LEU A 384 19.75 4.27 -16.16
N ALA A 385 19.26 5.15 -15.30
CA ALA A 385 17.83 5.27 -15.00
C ALA A 385 17.01 5.65 -16.24
N ALA A 386 17.52 6.52 -17.12
CA ALA A 386 16.86 6.86 -18.39
C ALA A 386 16.77 5.66 -19.35
N GLN A 387 17.82 4.83 -19.39
CA GLN A 387 17.82 3.59 -20.16
C GLN A 387 16.80 2.58 -19.61
N LEU A 388 16.78 2.37 -18.29
CA LEU A 388 15.78 1.52 -17.63
C LEU A 388 14.35 2.04 -17.82
N ALA A 389 14.14 3.36 -17.83
CA ALA A 389 12.84 3.94 -18.14
C ALA A 389 12.39 3.61 -19.58
N THR A 390 13.33 3.56 -20.53
CA THR A 390 13.06 3.13 -21.91
C THR A 390 12.64 1.66 -21.96
N PHE A 391 13.32 0.79 -21.21
CA PHE A 391 12.91 -0.61 -21.06
C PHE A 391 11.47 -0.72 -20.53
N VAL A 392 11.14 0.01 -19.46
CA VAL A 392 9.79 -0.01 -18.88
C VAL A 392 8.76 0.49 -19.89
N GLN A 393 9.03 1.58 -20.61
CA GLN A 393 8.12 2.11 -21.63
C GLN A 393 7.87 1.09 -22.75
N GLU A 394 8.90 0.45 -23.28
CA GLU A 394 8.76 -0.58 -24.31
C GLU A 394 8.01 -1.80 -23.78
N TYR A 395 8.25 -2.21 -22.53
CA TYR A 395 7.54 -3.34 -21.92
C TYR A 395 6.02 -3.06 -21.83
N HIS A 396 5.63 -1.81 -21.58
CA HIS A 396 4.24 -1.38 -21.55
C HIS A 396 3.55 -1.33 -22.92
N THR A 397 4.28 -1.52 -24.03
CA THR A 397 3.68 -1.55 -25.38
C THR A 397 3.04 -2.88 -25.74
N PHE A 398 3.40 -3.95 -25.03
CA PHE A 398 2.82 -5.28 -25.22
C PHE A 398 1.44 -5.40 -24.58
#